data_AF-A0ABD0Z099-F1
#
_entry.id   AF-A0ABD0Z099-F1
#
_cell.length_a   1.000
_cell.length_b   1.000
_cell.length_c   1.000
_cell.angle_alpha   90.00
_cell.angle_beta   90.00
_cell.angle_gamma   90.00
#
_symmetry.space_group_name_H-M   'P 1'
#
loop_
_entity.id
_entity.type
_entity.pdbx_description
1 polymer ?
#
loop_
_entity_poly.entity_id
_entity_poly.type
_entity_poly.pdbx_seq_one_letter_code
_entity_poly.pdbx_strand_id
1 'polypeptide(L)'
;MTPGWRLLLGWALFVVETAAWRTQDWPEYGLSVLPDLDPPAYPPHPPTSNASRPPPGFDFRTRWPGCGPERGPAGNCASGWALAPTALLSYRSCPLHPGGLSPARVLSCCRACGAGCWGGYHWTALDFLRRQGSPPSSCLPYRLPPKPSKVFRYSTPPCPFVKKCSAPGANYTEVKVKKIYSVKEDIELEIFTRGPVLSYIRVYPDLLRHTQGRE
;
A
#
# COMPACT_ATOMS: atom_id res chain seq x y z
N MET A 1 16.78 18.95 -7.09
CA MET A 1 16.00 18.13 -8.05
C MET A 1 15.29 17.04 -7.27
N THR A 2 14.08 17.30 -6.79
CA THR A 2 13.26 16.33 -6.06
C THR A 2 12.37 15.54 -7.05
N PRO A 3 12.16 14.23 -6.85
CA PRO A 3 11.42 13.41 -7.81
C PRO A 3 9.93 13.80 -7.76
N GLY A 4 9.40 14.18 -8.92
CA GLY A 4 8.01 14.62 -9.08
C GLY A 4 7.00 13.52 -8.71
N TRP A 5 6.00 13.93 -7.93
CA TRP A 5 4.83 13.13 -7.61
C TRP A 5 3.93 13.02 -8.85
N ARG A 6 3.69 11.79 -9.34
CA ARG A 6 2.61 11.52 -10.29
C ARG A 6 1.40 11.02 -9.50
N LEU A 7 0.47 11.92 -9.24
CA LEU A 7 -0.84 11.64 -8.65
C LEU A 7 -1.73 10.94 -9.69
N LEU A 8 -2.23 9.76 -9.36
CA LEU A 8 -3.34 9.12 -10.06
C LEU A 8 -4.53 9.05 -9.10
N LEU A 9 -5.62 9.71 -9.52
CA LEU A 9 -6.74 10.15 -8.70
C LEU A 9 -7.88 9.14 -8.63
N GLY A 10 -8.42 8.94 -7.42
CA GLY A 10 -9.68 8.25 -7.16
C GLY A 10 -9.77 7.68 -5.75
N TRP A 11 -10.30 8.48 -4.80
CA TRP A 11 -10.39 8.19 -3.34
C TRP A 11 -9.03 7.92 -2.70
N ALA A 12 -8.44 8.96 -2.12
CA ALA A 12 -7.04 8.95 -1.77
C ALA A 12 -6.76 8.34 -0.39
N LEU A 13 -6.83 7.02 -0.36
CA LEU A 13 -6.07 6.21 0.57
C LEU A 13 -4.62 6.23 0.09
N PHE A 14 -3.74 6.78 0.91
CA PHE A 14 -2.31 6.82 0.62
C PHE A 14 -1.58 6.00 1.67
N VAL A 15 -0.54 5.31 1.21
CA VAL A 15 0.52 4.87 2.10
C VAL A 15 1.42 6.08 2.30
N VAL A 16 1.55 6.52 3.55
CA VAL A 16 2.41 7.65 3.91
C VAL A 16 3.84 7.11 3.96
N GLU A 17 4.52 7.21 2.81
CA GLU A 17 5.91 6.76 2.61
C GLU A 17 6.95 7.80 3.02
N THR A 18 6.52 9.06 3.17
CA THR A 18 7.34 10.23 3.46
C THR A 18 6.80 10.97 4.67
N ALA A 19 7.69 11.41 5.57
CA ALA A 19 7.35 12.37 6.62
C ALA A 19 7.85 13.77 6.20
N ALA A 20 6.90 14.67 5.90
CA ALA A 20 7.15 16.09 5.69
C ALA A 20 6.55 16.88 6.87
N TRP A 21 7.44 17.47 7.67
CA TRP A 21 7.23 18.03 9.01
C TRP A 21 6.43 19.35 9.02
N ARG A 22 5.79 19.69 7.90
CA ARG A 22 5.12 20.98 7.69
C ARG A 22 3.99 20.85 6.68
N THR A 23 2.94 20.11 7.03
CA THR A 23 1.65 20.24 6.33
C THR A 23 0.55 20.30 7.37
N GLN A 24 -0.42 21.19 7.17
CA GLN A 24 -1.47 21.50 8.15
C GLN A 24 -2.60 20.44 8.19
N ASP A 25 -2.48 19.38 7.38
CA ASP A 25 -3.52 18.37 7.15
C ASP A 25 -3.02 16.94 7.42
N TRP A 26 -2.22 16.75 8.47
CA TRP A 26 -1.86 15.40 8.90
C TRP A 26 -3.13 14.65 9.36
N PRO A 27 -3.31 13.40 8.92
CA PRO A 27 -4.45 12.61 9.36
C PRO A 27 -4.41 12.35 10.87
N GLU A 28 -5.58 12.39 11.52
CA GLU A 28 -5.74 12.20 12.97
C GLU A 28 -5.16 10.86 13.51
N TYR A 29 -4.96 9.87 12.63
CA TYR A 29 -4.27 8.63 12.94
C TYR A 29 -3.76 7.92 11.68
N GLY A 30 -2.72 7.10 11.87
CA GLY A 30 -2.24 6.11 10.91
C GLY A 30 -2.60 4.69 11.34
N LEU A 31 -2.64 3.78 10.39
CA LEU A 31 -2.77 2.34 10.59
C LEU A 31 -1.47 1.65 10.21
N SER A 32 -1.02 0.75 11.06
CA SER A 32 0.19 -0.03 10.86
C SER A 32 -0.09 -1.52 11.03
N VAL A 33 0.81 -2.34 10.50
CA VAL A 33 0.70 -3.80 10.51
C VAL A 33 2.02 -4.45 10.88
N LEU A 34 1.92 -5.63 11.49
CA LEU A 34 3.03 -6.55 11.63
C LEU A 34 2.78 -7.75 10.69
N PRO A 35 3.74 -8.13 9.84
CA PRO A 35 3.59 -9.30 8.98
C PRO A 35 3.65 -10.59 9.81
N ASP A 36 2.95 -11.63 9.36
CA ASP A 36 3.03 -12.98 9.92
C ASP A 36 4.16 -13.75 9.27
N LEU A 37 5.38 -13.45 9.71
CA LEU A 37 6.63 -14.01 9.20
C LEU A 37 7.50 -14.40 10.41
N ASP A 38 8.18 -15.55 10.29
CA ASP A 38 9.17 -16.01 11.25
C ASP A 38 10.54 -16.20 10.56
N PRO A 39 11.58 -15.43 10.93
CA PRO A 39 11.53 -14.30 11.87
C PRO A 39 10.72 -13.12 11.31
N PRO A 40 10.25 -12.19 12.18
CA PRO A 40 9.56 -10.99 11.72
C PRO A 40 10.40 -10.22 10.71
N ALA A 41 9.93 -10.14 9.46
CA ALA A 41 10.60 -9.34 8.46
C ALA A 41 10.26 -7.88 8.72
N TYR A 42 11.29 -7.07 8.94
CA TYR A 42 11.22 -5.62 8.87
C TYR A 42 12.42 -5.13 8.07
N PRO A 43 12.28 -4.02 7.33
CA PRO A 43 13.44 -3.27 6.88
C PRO A 43 14.34 -2.99 8.11
N PRO A 44 15.66 -3.24 8.04
CA PRO A 44 16.54 -3.09 9.21
C PRO A 44 16.44 -1.68 9.78
N HIS A 45 16.23 -1.58 11.10
CA HIS A 45 16.06 -0.31 11.81
C HIS A 45 17.23 0.66 11.57
N PRO A 46 16.98 1.98 11.62
CA PRO A 46 18.07 2.95 11.63
C PRO A 46 18.97 2.73 12.85
N PRO A 47 20.30 2.97 12.74
CA PRO A 47 21.22 2.85 13.87
C PRO A 47 20.72 3.70 15.04
N THR A 48 20.62 3.05 16.21
CA THR A 48 19.76 3.40 17.35
C THR A 48 20.13 4.66 18.12
N SER A 49 21.16 5.41 17.73
CA SER A 49 21.60 6.59 18.52
C SER A 49 20.61 7.75 18.52
N ASN A 50 19.67 7.83 17.56
CA ASN A 50 18.65 8.89 17.46
C ASN A 50 17.23 8.37 17.15
N ALA A 51 16.91 7.14 17.54
CA ALA A 51 15.55 6.60 17.34
C ALA A 51 14.48 7.35 18.13
N SER A 52 14.81 8.24 19.06
CA SER A 52 13.85 9.10 19.77
C SER A 52 13.49 10.39 19.00
N ARG A 53 14.26 10.76 17.97
CA ARG A 53 14.02 11.98 17.19
C ARG A 53 14.37 11.77 15.71
N PRO A 54 13.38 11.46 14.85
CA PRO A 54 13.62 11.34 13.42
C PRO A 54 14.12 12.66 12.79
N PRO A 55 14.88 12.61 11.67
CA PRO A 55 15.44 13.79 11.03
C PRO A 55 14.36 14.67 10.38
N PRO A 56 14.61 15.97 10.11
CA PRO A 56 13.65 16.91 9.48
C PRO A 56 13.24 16.59 8.03
N GLY A 57 13.53 15.39 7.54
CA GLY A 57 13.12 14.89 6.24
C GLY A 57 13.40 13.40 6.19
N PHE A 58 12.39 12.59 5.86
CA PHE A 58 12.57 11.16 5.70
C PHE A 58 11.73 10.61 4.55
N ASP A 59 12.39 9.93 3.61
CA ASP A 59 11.77 9.12 2.57
C ASP A 59 12.22 7.67 2.78
N PHE A 60 11.25 6.80 3.08
CA PHE A 60 11.48 5.38 3.28
C PHE A 60 12.18 4.75 2.06
N ARG A 61 11.81 5.14 0.84
CA ARG A 61 12.32 4.52 -0.40
C ARG A 61 13.78 4.85 -0.67
N THR A 62 14.25 6.00 -0.18
CA THR A 62 15.67 6.36 -0.26
C THR A 62 16.51 5.45 0.64
N ARG A 63 15.97 5.04 1.79
CA ARG A 63 16.66 4.18 2.73
C ARG A 63 16.61 2.71 2.33
N TRP A 64 15.50 2.25 1.76
CA TRP A 64 15.34 0.88 1.27
C TRP A 64 15.04 0.88 -0.24
N PRO A 65 16.07 1.07 -1.09
CA PRO A 65 15.89 1.06 -2.53
C PRO A 65 15.43 -0.32 -3.00
N GLY A 66 14.49 -0.35 -3.95
CA GLY A 66 13.89 -1.60 -4.43
C GLY A 66 12.73 -2.11 -3.58
N CYS A 67 12.51 -1.55 -2.38
CA CYS A 67 11.30 -1.80 -1.62
C CYS A 67 10.16 -0.91 -2.13
N GLY A 68 9.15 -1.52 -2.72
CA GLY A 68 7.93 -0.82 -3.07
C GLY A 68 6.90 -1.77 -3.68
N PRO A 69 5.61 -1.51 -3.45
CA PRO A 69 4.55 -2.24 -4.15
C PRO A 69 4.64 -2.01 -5.67
N GLU A 70 4.07 -2.94 -6.41
CA GLU A 70 3.79 -2.72 -7.83
C GLU A 70 2.93 -1.46 -7.99
N ARG A 71 3.43 -0.46 -8.74
CA ARG A 71 2.62 0.71 -9.10
C ARG A 71 1.55 0.24 -10.07
N GLY A 72 0.30 0.31 -9.65
CA GLY A 72 -0.81 -0.13 -10.49
C GLY A 72 -0.92 0.69 -11.78
N PRO A 73 -1.49 0.10 -12.85
CA PRO A 73 -1.68 0.80 -14.11
C PRO A 73 -2.53 2.06 -13.92
N ALA A 74 -2.16 3.13 -14.63
CA ALA A 74 -2.98 4.34 -14.72
C ALA A 74 -4.32 4.01 -15.39
N GLY A 75 -5.41 3.99 -14.61
CA GLY A 75 -6.74 3.67 -15.12
C GLY A 75 -7.85 4.06 -14.14
N ASN A 76 -9.08 4.21 -14.65
CA ASN A 76 -10.29 4.52 -13.88
C ASN A 76 -10.78 3.31 -13.04
N CYS A 77 -9.93 2.78 -12.16
CA CYS A 77 -10.29 1.79 -11.16
C CYS A 77 -10.07 2.42 -9.79
N ALA A 78 -11.12 2.54 -8.97
CA ALA A 78 -11.02 3.07 -7.62
C ALA A 78 -10.47 1.99 -6.66
N SER A 79 -9.26 1.50 -6.92
CA SER A 79 -8.64 0.38 -6.22
C SER A 79 -7.72 0.80 -5.07
N GLY A 80 -7.63 2.09 -4.73
CA GLY A 80 -6.81 2.60 -3.62
C GLY A 80 -7.07 1.88 -2.29
N TRP A 81 -8.31 1.44 -2.06
CA TRP A 81 -8.69 0.65 -0.88
C TRP A 81 -8.06 -0.73 -0.79
N ALA A 82 -7.66 -1.33 -1.91
CA ALA A 82 -6.96 -2.61 -1.98
C ALA A 82 -5.45 -2.41 -2.12
N LEU A 83 -5.03 -1.41 -2.90
CA LEU A 83 -3.62 -1.09 -3.13
C LEU A 83 -2.92 -0.64 -1.85
N ALA A 84 -3.50 0.31 -1.11
CA ALA A 84 -2.83 0.88 0.05
C ALA A 84 -2.59 -0.16 1.18
N PRO A 85 -3.57 -0.98 1.59
CA PRO A 85 -3.33 -2.04 2.58
C PRO A 85 -2.28 -3.07 2.14
N THR A 86 -2.32 -3.48 0.87
CA THR A 86 -1.34 -4.44 0.35
C THR A 86 0.06 -3.82 0.27
N ALA A 87 0.15 -2.55 -0.11
CA ALA A 87 1.40 -1.80 -0.12
C ALA A 87 2.00 -1.66 1.28
N LEU A 88 1.17 -1.34 2.28
CA LEU A 88 1.58 -1.29 3.68
C LEU A 88 2.23 -2.62 4.10
N LEU A 89 1.56 -3.75 3.84
CA LEU A 89 2.14 -5.06 4.14
C LEU A 89 3.42 -5.34 3.34
N SER A 90 3.45 -4.96 2.06
CA SER A 90 4.61 -5.13 1.17
C SER A 90 5.85 -4.43 1.70
N TYR A 91 5.71 -3.21 2.20
CA TYR A 91 6.81 -2.47 2.81
C TYR A 91 7.36 -3.17 4.05
N ARG A 92 6.48 -3.72 4.90
CA ARG A 92 6.89 -4.46 6.10
C ARG A 92 7.56 -5.79 5.74
N SER A 93 7.09 -6.48 4.71
CA SER A 93 7.67 -7.75 4.27
C SER A 93 8.80 -7.63 3.23
N CYS A 94 9.27 -6.42 2.93
CA CYS A 94 10.18 -6.18 1.81
C CYS A 94 11.46 -7.04 1.81
N PRO A 95 12.14 -7.30 2.95
CA PRO A 95 13.35 -8.13 2.93
C PRO A 95 13.16 -9.52 2.31
N LEU A 96 11.95 -10.09 2.40
CA LEU A 96 11.60 -11.37 1.79
C LEU A 96 10.90 -11.22 0.44
N HIS A 97 10.23 -10.09 0.22
CA HIS A 97 9.42 -9.82 -0.98
C HIS A 97 9.73 -8.42 -1.53
N PRO A 98 10.91 -8.21 -2.14
CA PRO A 98 11.34 -6.87 -2.59
C PRO A 98 10.38 -6.27 -3.62
N GLY A 99 9.83 -7.09 -4.53
CA GLY A 99 8.81 -6.67 -5.51
C GLY A 99 7.38 -6.49 -4.95
N GLY A 100 7.22 -6.61 -3.63
CA GLY A 100 5.96 -6.45 -2.93
C GLY A 100 4.95 -7.58 -3.16
N LEU A 101 3.75 -7.36 -2.63
CA LEU A 101 2.62 -8.29 -2.64
C LEU A 101 1.54 -7.82 -3.61
N SER A 102 0.78 -8.79 -4.11
CA SER A 102 -0.24 -8.58 -5.14
C SER A 102 -1.51 -7.87 -4.63
N PRO A 103 -1.78 -6.61 -5.04
CA PRO A 103 -3.08 -6.00 -4.73
C PRO A 103 -4.22 -6.63 -5.53
N ALA A 104 -3.94 -7.38 -6.61
CA ALA A 104 -4.97 -8.13 -7.35
C ALA A 104 -5.68 -9.16 -6.47
N ARG A 105 -4.95 -9.82 -5.56
CA ARG A 105 -5.55 -10.79 -4.64
C ARG A 105 -6.63 -10.14 -3.78
N VAL A 106 -6.36 -8.96 -3.22
CA VAL A 106 -7.31 -8.23 -2.39
C VAL A 106 -8.45 -7.67 -3.23
N LEU A 107 -8.14 -7.01 -4.34
CA LEU A 107 -9.13 -6.36 -5.20
C LEU A 107 -10.16 -7.34 -5.76
N SER A 108 -9.71 -8.49 -6.25
CA SER A 108 -10.56 -9.43 -6.99
C SER A 108 -11.26 -10.44 -6.08
N CYS A 109 -10.67 -10.77 -4.92
CA CYS A 109 -11.14 -11.89 -4.09
C CYS A 109 -11.77 -11.48 -2.77
N CYS A 110 -11.54 -10.26 -2.27
CA CYS A 110 -12.23 -9.81 -1.07
C CYS A 110 -13.65 -9.30 -1.39
N ARG A 111 -14.61 -10.23 -1.45
CA ARG A 111 -16.03 -9.89 -1.70
C ARG A 111 -16.65 -9.05 -0.59
N ALA A 112 -16.20 -9.21 0.65
CA ALA A 112 -16.68 -8.44 1.79
C ALA A 112 -16.06 -7.03 1.89
N CYS A 113 -15.03 -6.72 1.10
CA CYS A 113 -14.32 -5.46 1.22
C CYS A 113 -14.96 -4.31 0.42
N GLY A 114 -15.82 -4.63 -0.55
CA GLY A 114 -16.44 -3.63 -1.42
C GLY A 114 -16.72 -4.15 -2.82
N ALA A 115 -16.78 -3.22 -3.76
CA ALA A 115 -17.18 -3.46 -5.14
C ALA A 115 -16.00 -3.40 -6.12
N GLY A 116 -14.82 -3.90 -5.71
CA GLY A 116 -13.64 -3.98 -6.56
C GLY A 116 -13.20 -2.61 -7.10
N CYS A 117 -13.17 -2.45 -8.42
CA CYS A 117 -12.82 -1.19 -9.09
C CYS A 117 -13.82 -0.03 -8.86
N TRP A 118 -14.95 -0.28 -8.20
CA TRP A 118 -15.93 0.75 -7.87
C TRP A 118 -15.71 1.39 -6.50
N GLY A 119 -14.81 0.84 -5.69
CA GLY A 119 -14.49 1.29 -4.35
C GLY A 119 -14.62 0.17 -3.31
N GLY A 120 -14.19 0.47 -2.09
CA GLY A 120 -14.18 -0.47 -0.97
C GLY A 120 -13.54 0.14 0.27
N TYR A 121 -13.35 -0.68 1.29
CA TYR A 121 -12.91 -0.25 2.62
C TYR A 121 -11.55 -0.85 3.00
N HIS A 122 -10.63 0.01 3.43
CA HIS A 122 -9.28 -0.37 3.82
C HIS A 122 -9.27 -1.30 5.05
N TRP A 123 -10.18 -1.09 6.01
CA TRP A 123 -10.25 -1.92 7.21
C TRP A 123 -10.56 -3.39 6.92
N THR A 124 -11.58 -3.64 6.10
CA THR A 124 -11.92 -4.99 5.65
C THR A 124 -10.83 -5.59 4.77
N ALA A 125 -10.10 -4.78 4.01
CA ALA A 125 -8.95 -5.24 3.23
C ALA A 125 -7.77 -5.67 4.13
N LEU A 126 -7.48 -4.92 5.18
CA LEU A 126 -6.51 -5.32 6.21
C LEU A 126 -6.94 -6.60 6.93
N ASP A 127 -8.24 -6.74 7.25
CA ASP A 127 -8.76 -7.98 7.85
C ASP A 127 -8.68 -9.17 6.89
N PHE A 128 -8.92 -8.95 5.59
CA PHE A 128 -8.71 -9.96 4.57
C PHE A 128 -7.24 -10.39 4.49
N LEU A 129 -6.29 -9.43 4.50
CA LEU A 129 -4.86 -9.72 4.54
C LEU A 129 -4.43 -10.47 5.82
N ARG A 130 -5.12 -10.22 6.94
CA ARG A 130 -4.92 -10.97 8.19
C ARG A 130 -5.36 -12.43 8.08
N ARG A 131 -6.53 -12.68 7.49
CA ARG A 131 -7.10 -14.04 7.38
C ARG A 131 -6.50 -14.86 6.24
N GLN A 132 -6.43 -14.25 5.06
CA GLN A 132 -6.10 -14.90 3.80
C GLN A 132 -4.70 -14.53 3.28
N GLY A 133 -4.24 -13.32 3.56
CA GLY A 133 -2.96 -12.83 3.05
C GLY A 133 -2.98 -12.55 1.55
N SER A 134 -1.79 -12.30 1.02
CA SER A 134 -1.57 -12.05 -0.39
C SER A 134 -0.28 -12.69 -0.88
N PRO A 135 -0.25 -13.24 -2.10
CA PRO A 135 1.00 -13.71 -2.69
C PRO A 135 1.88 -12.55 -3.17
N PRO A 136 3.15 -12.82 -3.49
CA PRO A 136 4.03 -11.86 -4.16
C PRO A 136 3.44 -11.34 -5.48
N SER A 137 3.73 -10.09 -5.84
CA SER A 137 3.29 -9.50 -7.11
C SER A 137 3.79 -10.30 -8.32
N SER A 138 4.98 -10.91 -8.23
CA SER A 138 5.51 -11.80 -9.27
C SER A 138 4.67 -13.05 -9.51
N CYS A 139 3.96 -13.52 -8.49
CA CYS A 139 3.07 -14.68 -8.58
C CYS A 139 1.71 -14.29 -9.18
N LEU A 140 1.11 -13.19 -8.70
CA LEU A 140 -0.16 -12.68 -9.19
C LEU A 140 -0.04 -11.19 -9.54
N PRO A 141 0.40 -10.83 -10.75
CA PRO A 141 0.61 -9.43 -11.12
C PRO A 141 -0.69 -8.61 -11.11
N TYR A 142 -0.61 -7.34 -10.72
CA TYR A 142 -1.77 -6.47 -10.77
C TYR A 142 -2.02 -5.93 -12.18
N ARG A 143 -2.97 -6.55 -12.88
CA ARG A 143 -3.35 -6.16 -14.24
C ARG A 143 -4.84 -5.85 -14.32
N LEU A 144 -5.15 -4.67 -14.81
CA LEU A 144 -6.51 -4.33 -15.22
C LEU A 144 -6.74 -4.78 -16.67
N PRO A 145 -7.86 -5.42 -16.99
CA PRO A 145 -8.18 -5.80 -18.37
C PRO A 145 -8.30 -4.53 -19.24
N PRO A 146 -8.05 -4.61 -20.56
CA PRO A 146 -8.23 -3.48 -21.45
C PRO A 146 -9.65 -2.92 -21.32
N LYS A 147 -9.75 -1.59 -21.21
CA LYS A 147 -11.00 -0.88 -21.00
C LYS A 147 -11.73 -0.70 -22.33
N PRO A 148 -12.99 -1.13 -22.48
CA PRO A 148 -13.80 -0.74 -23.64
C PRO A 148 -14.02 0.77 -23.63
N SER A 149 -13.88 1.43 -24.78
CA SER A 149 -13.92 2.90 -24.93
C SER A 149 -15.17 3.57 -24.38
N LYS A 150 -16.28 2.83 -24.22
CA LYS A 150 -17.58 3.34 -23.75
C LYS A 150 -17.84 3.20 -22.25
N VAL A 151 -16.97 2.55 -21.47
CA VAL A 151 -17.22 2.31 -20.03
C VAL A 151 -16.54 3.40 -19.21
N PHE A 152 -17.17 3.90 -18.14
CA PHE A 152 -16.56 4.94 -17.30
C PHE A 152 -15.43 4.39 -16.40
N ARG A 153 -15.62 3.18 -15.83
CA ARG A 153 -14.68 2.49 -14.92
C ARG A 153 -14.28 1.11 -15.43
N TYR A 154 -13.12 0.63 -14.99
CA TYR A 154 -12.69 -0.74 -15.29
C TYR A 154 -13.58 -1.78 -14.61
N SER A 155 -13.79 -2.92 -15.27
CA SER A 155 -14.35 -4.09 -14.60
C SER A 155 -13.33 -4.64 -13.61
N THR A 156 -13.80 -5.04 -12.43
CA THR A 156 -12.98 -5.79 -11.47
C THR A 156 -12.55 -7.11 -12.12
N PRO A 157 -11.24 -7.43 -12.16
CA PRO A 157 -10.79 -8.73 -12.63
C PRO A 157 -11.41 -9.85 -11.78
N PRO A 158 -11.74 -11.02 -12.36
CA PRO A 158 -12.26 -12.13 -11.58
C PRO A 158 -11.22 -12.62 -10.55
N CYS A 159 -11.70 -13.10 -9.40
CA CYS A 159 -10.83 -13.79 -8.46
C CYS A 159 -10.34 -15.11 -9.10
N PRO A 160 -9.03 -15.41 -9.10
CA PRO A 160 -8.55 -16.71 -9.55
C PRO A 160 -9.20 -17.84 -8.75
N PHE A 161 -9.83 -18.79 -9.45
CA PHE A 161 -10.46 -19.96 -8.82
C PHE A 161 -9.44 -20.88 -8.15
N VAL A 162 -8.23 -20.94 -8.70
CA VAL A 162 -7.14 -21.76 -8.18
C VAL A 162 -6.01 -20.84 -7.72
N LYS A 163 -5.50 -21.09 -6.51
CA LYS A 163 -4.29 -20.45 -5.98
C LYS A 163 -3.07 -20.96 -6.72
N LYS A 164 -2.79 -20.37 -7.89
CA LYS A 164 -1.63 -20.66 -8.73
C LYS A 164 -1.01 -19.36 -9.21
N CYS A 165 0.30 -19.35 -9.30
CA CYS A 165 1.03 -18.24 -9.88
C CYS A 165 0.84 -18.21 -11.41
N SER A 166 0.98 -17.03 -11.99
CA SER A 166 0.92 -16.83 -13.45
C SER A 166 2.08 -17.51 -14.16
N ALA A 167 3.24 -17.60 -13.51
CA ALA A 167 4.39 -18.35 -13.99
C ALA A 167 4.19 -19.86 -13.70
N PRO A 168 4.34 -20.75 -14.70
CA PRO A 168 4.26 -22.20 -14.51
C PRO A 168 5.30 -22.68 -13.49
N GLY A 169 4.88 -23.56 -12.56
CA GLY A 169 5.78 -24.16 -11.57
C GLY A 169 6.18 -23.26 -10.39
N ALA A 170 5.83 -21.97 -10.41
CA ALA A 170 6.10 -21.10 -9.27
C ALA A 170 5.19 -21.44 -8.08
N ASN A 171 5.78 -21.46 -6.88
CA ASN A 171 5.07 -21.79 -5.66
C ASN A 171 4.16 -20.63 -5.22
N TYR A 172 2.91 -20.95 -4.88
CA TYR A 172 1.95 -19.98 -4.40
C TYR A 172 2.07 -19.87 -2.87
N THR A 173 2.77 -18.85 -2.39
CA THR A 173 2.89 -18.53 -0.96
C THR A 173 2.05 -17.29 -0.64
N GLU A 174 1.49 -17.21 0.56
CA GLU A 174 0.73 -16.04 1.03
C GLU A 174 1.42 -15.42 2.23
N VAL A 175 1.64 -14.12 2.19
CA VAL A 175 2.06 -13.33 3.36
C VAL A 175 0.82 -12.76 4.01
N LYS A 176 0.67 -13.00 5.30
CA LYS A 176 -0.47 -12.53 6.10
C LYS A 176 -0.08 -11.36 7.00
N VAL A 177 -1.09 -10.63 7.44
CA VAL A 177 -0.95 -9.71 8.58
C VAL A 177 -1.13 -10.51 9.87
N LYS A 178 -0.22 -10.36 10.83
CA LYS A 178 -0.36 -10.93 12.17
C LYS A 178 -1.16 -10.00 13.10
N LYS A 179 -0.82 -8.71 13.07
CA LYS A 179 -1.42 -7.68 13.93
C LYS A 179 -1.68 -6.41 13.13
N ILE A 180 -2.83 -5.79 13.40
CA ILE A 180 -3.20 -4.46 12.91
C ILE A 180 -3.30 -3.54 14.13
N TYR A 181 -2.76 -2.33 14.05
CA TYR A 181 -2.83 -1.35 15.14
C TYR A 181 -2.90 0.08 14.62
N SER A 182 -3.47 0.96 15.44
CA SER A 182 -3.52 2.40 15.19
C SER A 182 -2.30 3.08 15.81
N VAL A 183 -1.78 4.08 15.11
CA VAL A 183 -0.71 4.96 15.53
C VAL A 183 -1.28 6.37 15.53
N LYS A 184 -1.42 6.96 16.71
CA LYS A 184 -2.04 8.29 16.90
C LYS A 184 -0.99 9.36 17.18
N GLU A 185 -0.08 9.04 18.07
CA GLU A 185 1.10 9.84 18.40
C GLU A 185 2.31 9.26 17.68
N ASP A 186 3.32 10.10 17.43
CA ASP A 186 4.61 9.70 16.87
C ASP A 186 4.52 8.90 15.54
N ILE A 187 3.57 9.23 14.66
CA ILE A 187 3.45 8.64 13.33
C ILE A 187 4.76 8.73 12.55
N GLU A 188 5.45 9.87 12.68
CA GLU A 188 6.74 10.11 12.05
C GLU A 188 7.82 9.14 12.56
N LEU A 189 7.81 8.84 13.86
CA LEU A 189 8.71 7.87 14.46
C LEU A 189 8.39 6.44 14.02
N GLU A 190 7.11 6.08 13.92
CA GLU A 190 6.70 4.78 13.37
C GLU A 190 7.18 4.62 11.92
N ILE A 191 7.02 5.66 11.10
CA ILE A 191 7.51 5.67 9.71
C ILE A 191 9.03 5.48 9.66
N PHE A 192 9.75 6.20 10.50
CA PHE A 192 11.20 6.15 10.57
C PHE A 192 11.74 4.79 11.03
N THR A 193 11.11 4.20 12.05
CA THR A 193 11.61 2.98 12.70
C THR A 193 11.12 1.72 12.04
N ARG A 194 9.86 1.66 11.62
CA ARG A 194 9.22 0.42 11.16
C ARG A 194 8.69 0.51 9.74
N GLY A 195 8.68 1.70 9.15
CA GLY A 195 8.26 1.93 7.77
C GLY A 195 6.86 2.52 7.65
N PRO A 196 6.33 2.63 6.42
CA PRO A 196 5.14 3.42 6.15
C PRO A 196 3.92 3.02 6.98
N VAL A 197 2.99 3.96 7.12
CA VAL A 197 1.66 3.73 7.69
C VAL A 197 0.59 3.99 6.63
N LEU A 198 -0.57 3.36 6.77
CA LEU A 198 -1.74 3.65 5.96
C LEU A 198 -2.54 4.76 6.61
N SER A 199 -2.93 5.76 5.82
CA SER A 199 -3.93 6.72 6.25
C SER A 199 -4.85 7.12 5.11
N TYR A 200 -5.90 7.86 5.44
CA TYR A 200 -6.85 8.37 4.47
C TYR A 200 -7.08 9.85 4.71
N ILE A 201 -7.24 10.57 3.60
CA ILE A 201 -7.65 11.96 3.61
C ILE A 201 -8.93 12.10 2.80
N ARG A 202 -9.74 13.09 3.15
CA ARG A 202 -10.86 13.48 2.31
C ARG A 202 -10.32 14.29 1.14
N VAL A 203 -10.61 13.83 -0.07
CA VAL A 203 -10.17 14.50 -1.29
C VAL A 203 -11.23 15.52 -1.70
N TYR A 204 -10.82 16.78 -1.78
CA TYR A 204 -11.61 17.86 -2.35
C TYR A 204 -11.14 18.17 -3.79
N PRO A 205 -11.98 18.81 -4.64
CA PRO A 205 -11.65 19.04 -6.05
C PRO A 205 -10.39 19.86 -6.31
N ASP A 206 -10.01 20.73 -5.38
CA ASP A 206 -8.78 21.52 -5.39
C ASP A 206 -7.53 20.63 -5.30
N LEU A 207 -7.56 19.57 -4.49
CA LEU A 207 -6.46 18.59 -4.41
C LEU A 207 -6.24 17.87 -5.75
N LEU A 208 -7.30 17.68 -6.55
CA LEU A 208 -7.20 17.09 -7.89
C LEU A 208 -6.49 18.00 -8.90
N ARG A 209 -6.50 19.32 -8.65
CA ARG A 209 -5.87 20.34 -9.51
C ARG A 209 -4.46 20.70 -9.03
N HIS A 210 -4.02 20.11 -7.93
CA HIS A 210 -2.73 20.39 -7.34
C HIS A 210 -1.60 19.70 -8.11
N THR A 211 -0.76 20.50 -8.78
CA THR A 211 0.34 20.00 -9.60
C THR A 211 1.71 20.05 -8.90
N GLN A 212 1.86 20.83 -7.81
CA GLN A 212 3.07 20.96 -6.99
C GLN A 212 2.74 21.44 -5.57
N GLY A 213 3.45 20.89 -4.57
CA GLY A 213 3.34 21.25 -3.15
C GLY A 213 3.55 22.74 -2.90
N ARG A 214 2.72 23.35 -2.04
CA ARG A 214 3.06 24.63 -1.40
C ARG A 214 4.06 24.35 -0.28
N GLU A 215 5.14 25.13 -0.27
CA GLU A 215 6.18 25.16 0.77
C GLU A 215 5.64 25.66 2.12
#